data_AF-A0A1E3AKK6-F1
#
_entry.id   AF-A0A1E3AKK6-F1
#
_cell.length_a   1.000
_cell.length_b   1.000
_cell.length_c   1.000
_cell.angle_alpha   90.00
_cell.angle_beta   90.00
_cell.angle_gamma   90.00
#
_symmetry.space_group_name_H-M   'P 1'
#
loop_
_entity.id
_entity.type
_entity.pdbx_description
1 polymer ?
#
loop_
_entity_poly.entity_id
_entity_poly.type
_entity_poly.pdbx_seq_one_letter_code
_entity_poly.pdbx_strand_id
1 'polypeptide(L)'
;MFEANITFRLAKHAGEENVDEIMIALDFVAHYIHFNKKYPLPTEEFESVVETYNSQYDNDIKPKFVYNAAIKANIIRENSEKFGIEFCDENLLAYFTALHLNRIFNERKGAEELKYILDNICFQPNGDIILFLSYITSNIHILNPIMDSLIAHMKEWDELSIDSDNVGYLSKISTDIKPDLADSKEKERVKEEKSTIEKEIIEKQKQNAESIYSYDESKVNSFGNKITKSISYLELVAKILPSFRHILKGDQKQWVVDILYRYPNKLLYFMLKDIDENYDKIINDILDGAPRTRKGKLITRDIITNELQNQSVAYILSVYDFVASTSVNGKTIDDLNKFDYCNNTNYMIQNIMMEENAGNFHEMAIKAETLYKNATLGITKQMIMLVVRKYFLCHDIPLVGEAQHIIDIFFGENDVQKRVIRTAHAKNKIVKK
;
A
#
# COMPACT_ATOMS: atom_id res chain seq x y z
N MET A 1 11.67 10.53 -13.39
CA MET A 1 10.64 10.48 -14.47
C MET A 1 9.55 11.52 -14.23
N PHE A 2 9.03 11.66 -13.01
CA PHE A 2 8.00 12.64 -12.67
C PHE A 2 8.44 14.10 -12.87
N GLU A 3 9.53 14.52 -12.21
CA GLU A 3 10.12 15.87 -12.36
C GLU A 3 10.50 16.19 -13.81
N ALA A 4 11.26 15.30 -14.47
CA ALA A 4 11.67 15.49 -15.87
C ALA A 4 10.49 15.76 -16.83
N ASN A 5 9.33 15.16 -16.58
CA ASN A 5 8.12 15.44 -17.37
C ASN A 5 7.59 16.86 -17.09
N ILE A 6 7.57 17.29 -15.83
CA ILE A 6 7.16 18.66 -15.45
C ILE A 6 8.12 19.69 -16.08
N THR A 7 9.43 19.51 -15.91
CA THR A 7 10.47 20.36 -16.50
C THR A 7 10.31 20.48 -18.01
N PHE A 8 10.11 19.36 -18.70
CA PHE A 8 9.90 19.34 -20.16
C PHE A 8 8.64 20.12 -20.58
N ARG A 9 7.53 19.94 -19.87
CA ARG A 9 6.27 20.65 -20.16
C ARG A 9 6.42 22.15 -19.93
N LEU A 10 7.10 22.57 -18.86
CA LEU A 10 7.38 23.99 -18.59
C LEU A 10 8.31 24.60 -19.63
N ALA A 11 9.43 23.96 -19.94
CA ALA A 11 10.41 24.43 -20.92
C ALA A 11 9.76 24.74 -22.28
N LYS A 12 8.84 23.87 -22.72
CA LYS A 12 8.08 24.04 -23.98
C LYS A 12 7.25 25.33 -24.02
N HIS A 13 6.81 25.84 -22.88
CA HIS A 13 5.86 26.96 -22.80
C HIS A 13 6.44 28.24 -22.19
N ALA A 14 7.57 28.14 -21.50
CA ALA A 14 8.24 29.25 -20.83
C ALA A 14 9.69 29.49 -21.27
N GLY A 15 10.31 28.59 -22.04
CA GLY A 15 11.77 28.60 -22.27
C GLY A 15 12.53 27.88 -21.15
N GLU A 16 13.66 27.26 -21.48
CA GLU A 16 14.46 26.47 -20.53
C GLU A 16 15.02 27.34 -19.40
N GLU A 17 15.35 28.59 -19.71
CA GLU A 17 15.94 29.56 -18.80
C GLU A 17 15.00 29.99 -17.67
N ASN A 18 13.68 29.85 -17.84
CA ASN A 18 12.67 30.28 -16.86
C ASN A 18 12.11 29.13 -16.02
N VAL A 19 12.50 27.88 -16.30
CA VAL A 19 11.87 26.71 -15.68
C VAL A 19 12.09 26.69 -14.17
N ASP A 20 13.31 26.94 -13.72
CA ASP A 20 13.66 26.86 -12.29
C ASP A 20 12.89 27.90 -11.47
N GLU A 21 12.81 29.14 -11.95
CA GLU A 21 12.04 30.21 -11.28
C GLU A 21 10.55 29.88 -11.21
N ILE A 22 9.99 29.33 -12.29
CA ILE A 22 8.58 28.93 -12.33
C ILE A 22 8.33 27.75 -11.38
N MET A 23 9.24 26.78 -11.32
CA MET A 23 9.12 25.64 -10.40
C MET A 23 9.12 26.10 -8.95
N ILE A 24 9.98 27.05 -8.59
CA ILE A 24 10.00 27.62 -7.23
C ILE A 24 8.72 28.42 -6.94
N ALA A 25 8.29 29.28 -7.87
CA ALA A 25 7.05 30.02 -7.69
C ALA A 25 5.84 29.08 -7.49
N LEU A 26 5.78 27.96 -8.21
CA LEU A 26 4.72 26.96 -8.07
C LEU A 26 4.80 26.17 -6.75
N ASP A 27 5.99 25.94 -6.20
CA ASP A 27 6.12 25.31 -4.89
C ASP A 27 5.64 26.22 -3.75
N PHE A 28 5.83 27.53 -3.86
CA PHE A 28 5.26 28.54 -2.96
C PHE A 28 3.74 28.50 -2.99
N VAL A 29 3.17 28.42 -4.19
CA VAL A 29 1.72 28.30 -4.40
C VAL A 29 1.18 27.00 -3.79
N ALA A 30 1.85 25.87 -4.02
CA ALA A 30 1.44 24.58 -3.46
C ALA A 30 1.49 24.56 -1.92
N HIS A 31 2.58 25.07 -1.34
CA HIS A 31 2.74 25.22 0.10
C HIS A 31 1.61 26.06 0.70
N TYR A 32 1.34 27.23 0.11
CA TYR A 32 0.27 28.12 0.56
C TYR A 32 -1.10 27.44 0.51
N ILE A 33 -1.42 26.78 -0.61
CA ILE A 33 -2.67 26.02 -0.76
C ILE A 33 -2.84 24.99 0.35
N HIS A 34 -1.78 24.22 0.63
CA HIS A 34 -1.84 23.11 1.56
C HIS A 34 -2.04 23.57 3.01
N PHE A 35 -1.19 24.48 3.48
CA PHE A 35 -1.24 24.91 4.88
C PHE A 35 -2.38 25.89 5.19
N ASN A 36 -2.94 26.56 4.18
CA ASN A 36 -4.15 27.39 4.33
C ASN A 36 -5.45 26.66 3.94
N LYS A 37 -5.35 25.43 3.42
CA LYS A 37 -6.48 24.60 2.96
C LYS A 37 -7.39 25.31 1.95
N LYS A 38 -6.80 26.15 1.09
CA LYS A 38 -7.52 26.94 0.08
C LYS A 38 -7.48 26.23 -1.27
N TYR A 39 -8.53 25.48 -1.57
CA TYR A 39 -8.66 24.74 -2.82
C TYR A 39 -10.10 24.82 -3.37
N PRO A 40 -10.34 25.48 -4.51
CA PRO A 40 -9.36 26.17 -5.37
C PRO A 40 -8.76 27.42 -4.72
N LEU A 41 -7.59 27.85 -5.23
CA LEU A 41 -6.93 29.09 -4.83
C LEU A 41 -7.46 30.27 -5.64
N PRO A 42 -7.93 31.37 -5.02
CA PRO A 42 -8.32 32.57 -5.77
C PRO A 42 -7.15 33.14 -6.59
N THR A 43 -7.44 33.71 -7.76
CA THR A 43 -6.40 34.24 -8.66
C THR A 43 -5.63 35.40 -8.02
N GLU A 44 -6.29 36.23 -7.21
CA GLU A 44 -5.65 37.32 -6.47
C GLU A 44 -4.66 36.79 -5.42
N GLU A 45 -4.99 35.66 -4.78
CA GLU A 45 -4.09 35.01 -3.83
C GLU A 45 -2.93 34.33 -4.53
N PHE A 46 -3.14 33.74 -5.72
CA PHE A 46 -2.04 33.25 -6.55
C PHE A 46 -1.03 34.36 -6.86
N GLU A 47 -1.50 35.54 -7.27
CA GLU A 47 -0.66 36.70 -7.52
C GLU A 47 0.15 37.09 -6.27
N SER A 48 -0.52 37.23 -5.13
CA SER A 48 0.12 37.57 -3.85
C SER A 48 1.18 36.55 -3.41
N VAL A 49 0.95 35.25 -3.64
CA VAL A 49 1.92 34.20 -3.28
C VAL A 49 3.16 34.25 -4.18
N VAL A 50 3.00 34.49 -5.49
CA VAL A 50 4.16 34.67 -6.39
C VAL A 50 4.93 35.95 -6.05
N GLU A 51 4.25 37.02 -5.67
CA GLU A 51 4.90 38.25 -5.18
C GLU A 51 5.67 38.03 -3.88
N THR A 52 5.17 37.16 -3.00
CA THR A 52 5.89 36.76 -1.77
C THR A 52 7.20 36.05 -2.11
N TYR A 53 7.19 35.13 -3.08
CA TYR A 53 8.41 34.51 -3.59
C TYR A 53 9.41 35.55 -4.13
N ASN A 54 8.93 36.48 -4.97
CA ASN A 54 9.75 37.57 -5.52
C ASN A 54 10.41 38.40 -4.42
N SER A 55 9.62 38.85 -3.44
CA SER A 55 10.13 39.66 -2.34
C SER A 55 11.12 38.91 -1.45
N GLN A 56 10.96 37.60 -1.26
CA GLN A 56 11.81 36.81 -0.38
C GLN A 56 13.20 36.54 -0.98
N TYR A 57 13.29 36.40 -2.31
CA TYR A 57 14.52 36.02 -3.00
C TYR A 57 15.08 37.09 -3.94
N ASP A 58 14.52 38.31 -3.92
CA ASP A 58 14.94 39.43 -4.79
C ASP A 58 14.80 39.11 -6.28
N ASN A 59 13.66 38.53 -6.67
CA ASN A 59 13.31 38.21 -8.05
C ASN A 59 12.21 39.13 -8.59
N ASP A 60 12.00 39.15 -9.92
CA ASP A 60 11.01 40.00 -10.59
C ASP A 60 10.07 39.24 -11.56
N ILE A 61 9.90 37.92 -11.36
CA ILE A 61 9.06 37.10 -12.26
C ILE A 61 7.60 37.57 -12.19
N LYS A 62 7.01 37.83 -13.36
CA LYS A 62 5.62 38.33 -13.43
C LYS A 62 4.64 37.20 -13.06
N PRO A 63 3.73 37.38 -12.08
CA PRO A 63 2.75 36.35 -11.71
C PRO A 63 1.93 35.84 -12.89
N LYS A 64 1.52 36.74 -13.80
CA LYS A 64 0.82 36.40 -15.03
C LYS A 64 1.63 35.50 -15.98
N PHE A 65 2.96 35.60 -15.99
CA PHE A 65 3.80 34.73 -16.79
C PHE A 65 3.83 33.30 -16.22
N VAL A 66 4.03 33.16 -14.90
CA VAL A 66 3.97 31.88 -14.18
C VAL A 66 2.61 31.21 -14.41
N TYR A 67 1.53 31.94 -14.22
CA TYR A 67 0.15 31.47 -14.43
C TYR A 67 -0.05 30.87 -15.83
N ASN A 68 0.29 31.63 -16.88
CA ASN A 68 0.11 31.21 -18.26
C ASN A 68 0.98 30.01 -18.64
N ALA A 69 2.22 29.95 -18.15
CA ALA A 69 3.11 28.82 -18.36
C ALA A 69 2.55 27.55 -17.72
N ALA A 70 2.10 27.64 -16.46
CA ALA A 70 1.59 26.52 -15.69
C ALA A 70 0.28 25.95 -16.26
N ILE A 71 -0.65 26.80 -16.75
CA ILE A 71 -1.85 26.34 -17.47
C ILE A 71 -1.48 25.61 -18.76
N LYS A 72 -0.62 26.20 -19.59
CA LYS A 72 -0.23 25.60 -20.87
C LYS A 72 0.53 24.29 -20.69
N ALA A 73 1.32 24.18 -19.63
CA ALA A 73 2.03 22.96 -19.23
C ALA A 73 1.11 21.89 -18.60
N ASN A 74 -0.19 22.17 -18.42
CA ASN A 74 -1.14 21.30 -17.75
C ASN A 74 -0.68 20.93 -16.31
N ILE A 75 -0.21 21.93 -15.57
CA ILE A 75 0.16 21.80 -14.16
C ILE A 75 -0.97 22.31 -13.28
N ILE A 76 -1.54 23.46 -13.65
CA ILE A 76 -2.73 24.03 -13.02
C ILE A 76 -3.85 24.20 -14.05
N ARG A 77 -5.08 24.30 -13.57
CA ARG A 77 -6.29 24.57 -14.35
C ARG A 77 -7.18 25.56 -13.63
N GLU A 78 -8.03 26.25 -14.39
CA GLU A 78 -9.08 27.10 -13.84
C GLU A 78 -10.30 26.26 -13.44
N ASN A 79 -10.84 26.52 -12.25
CA ASN A 79 -12.13 25.99 -11.83
C ASN A 79 -13.22 27.01 -12.23
N SER A 80 -13.99 26.65 -13.25
CA SER A 80 -15.06 27.50 -13.81
C SER A 80 -16.22 27.76 -12.87
N GLU A 81 -16.42 26.92 -11.84
CA GLU A 81 -17.56 27.03 -10.92
C GLU A 81 -17.21 27.82 -9.66
N LYS A 82 -15.96 27.74 -9.20
CA LYS A 82 -15.50 28.28 -7.91
C LYS A 82 -14.56 29.49 -8.02
N PHE A 83 -14.34 29.99 -9.24
CA PHE A 83 -13.52 31.19 -9.53
C PHE A 83 -12.14 31.16 -8.87
N GLY A 84 -11.33 30.16 -9.24
CA GLY A 84 -9.95 30.02 -8.77
C GLY A 84 -9.17 28.99 -9.57
N ILE A 85 -7.95 28.69 -9.14
CA ILE A 85 -7.08 27.68 -9.75
C ILE A 85 -6.96 26.41 -8.90
N GLU A 86 -6.70 25.32 -9.59
CA GLU A 86 -6.43 24.00 -9.03
C GLU A 86 -5.19 23.40 -9.68
N PHE A 87 -4.46 22.54 -8.98
CA PHE A 87 -3.52 21.66 -9.65
C PHE A 87 -4.30 20.63 -10.47
N CYS A 88 -3.75 20.24 -11.63
CA CYS A 88 -4.45 19.33 -12.53
C CYS A 88 -4.68 17.95 -11.92
N ASP A 89 -3.82 17.54 -10.99
CA ASP A 89 -3.96 16.33 -10.17
C ASP A 89 -3.33 16.52 -8.78
N GLU A 90 -3.71 15.66 -7.83
CA GLU A 90 -3.26 15.69 -6.42
C GLU A 90 -1.76 15.42 -6.28
N ASN A 91 -1.18 14.61 -7.18
CA ASN A 91 0.24 14.29 -7.14
C ASN A 91 1.10 15.51 -7.47
N LEU A 92 0.65 16.39 -8.38
CA LEU A 92 1.33 17.65 -8.66
C LEU A 92 1.32 18.55 -7.43
N LEU A 93 0.18 18.71 -6.76
CA LEU A 93 0.11 19.49 -5.52
C LEU A 93 1.03 18.90 -4.44
N ALA A 94 0.98 17.59 -4.25
CA ALA A 94 1.82 16.89 -3.27
C ALA A 94 3.32 17.06 -3.57
N TYR A 95 3.70 16.92 -4.85
CA TYR A 95 5.08 17.09 -5.31
C TYR A 95 5.62 18.50 -5.10
N PHE A 96 4.87 19.52 -5.52
CA PHE A 96 5.30 20.91 -5.33
C PHE A 96 5.33 21.29 -3.84
N THR A 97 4.40 20.79 -3.03
CA THR A 97 4.47 20.97 -1.57
C THR A 97 5.73 20.32 -0.99
N ALA A 98 6.08 19.12 -1.45
CA ALA A 98 7.30 18.42 -1.03
C ALA A 98 8.59 19.15 -1.46
N LEU A 99 8.62 19.78 -2.64
CA LEU A 99 9.75 20.60 -3.08
C LEU A 99 9.98 21.80 -2.14
N HIS A 100 8.90 22.50 -1.77
CA HIS A 100 8.99 23.62 -0.85
C HIS A 100 9.52 23.16 0.51
N LEU A 101 8.95 22.08 1.05
CA LEU A 101 9.37 21.47 2.32
C LEU A 101 10.86 21.08 2.30
N ASN A 102 11.31 20.40 1.24
CA ASN A 102 12.73 20.04 1.07
C ASN A 102 13.64 21.27 1.15
N ARG A 103 13.28 22.39 0.49
CA ARG A 103 14.07 23.62 0.53
C ARG A 103 14.14 24.19 1.95
N ILE A 104 13.02 24.32 2.65
CA ILE A 104 13.03 24.87 4.01
C ILE A 104 13.73 23.94 5.03
N PHE A 105 13.72 22.62 4.82
CA PHE A 105 14.52 21.71 5.64
C PHE A 105 16.03 21.92 5.45
N ASN A 106 16.48 22.22 4.23
CA ASN A 106 17.87 22.58 3.97
C ASN A 106 18.28 23.87 4.70
N GLU A 107 17.31 24.75 4.99
CA GLU A 107 17.48 25.93 5.85
C GLU A 107 17.34 25.64 7.36
N ARG A 108 17.20 24.37 7.76
CA ARG A 108 16.93 23.93 9.14
C ARG A 108 15.62 24.49 9.73
N LYS A 109 14.61 24.70 8.88
CA LYS A 109 13.23 25.07 9.25
C LYS A 109 12.26 23.93 8.93
N GLY A 110 10.95 24.12 9.14
CA GLY A 110 9.91 23.19 8.65
C GLY A 110 9.54 22.02 9.57
N ALA A 111 10.14 21.89 10.76
CA ALA A 111 9.87 20.76 11.66
C ALA A 111 8.40 20.67 12.11
N GLU A 112 7.75 21.82 12.34
CA GLU A 112 6.32 21.88 12.72
C GLU A 112 5.40 21.46 11.56
N GLU A 113 5.71 21.90 10.34
CA GLU A 113 5.00 21.51 9.13
C GLU A 113 5.13 20.00 8.85
N LEU A 114 6.34 19.44 9.01
CA LEU A 114 6.56 18.00 8.90
C LEU A 114 5.71 17.24 9.91
N LYS A 115 5.72 17.70 11.17
CA LYS A 115 4.93 17.09 12.24
C LYS A 115 3.44 17.13 11.91
N TYR A 116 2.94 18.27 11.43
CA TYR A 116 1.53 18.41 11.01
C TYR A 116 1.15 17.40 9.91
N ILE A 117 1.98 17.25 8.88
CA ILE A 117 1.74 16.32 7.77
C ILE A 117 1.75 14.88 8.29
N LEU A 118 2.71 14.51 9.15
CA LEU A 118 2.78 13.18 9.75
C LEU A 118 1.57 12.92 10.66
N ASP A 119 1.15 13.90 11.45
CA ASP A 119 0.01 13.79 12.34
C ASP A 119 -1.30 13.55 11.55
N ASN A 120 -1.42 14.17 10.38
CA ASN A 120 -2.59 14.10 9.49
C ASN A 120 -2.40 13.17 8.28
N ILE A 121 -1.44 12.24 8.31
CA ILE A 121 -1.07 11.40 7.18
C ILE A 121 -2.23 10.56 6.61
N CYS A 122 -3.25 10.27 7.41
CA CYS A 122 -4.46 9.56 6.99
C CYS A 122 -5.34 10.35 6.01
N PHE A 123 -5.10 11.65 5.85
CA PHE A 123 -5.83 12.51 4.95
C PHE A 123 -4.96 12.87 3.74
N GLN A 124 -5.50 12.75 2.53
CA GLN A 124 -4.82 13.23 1.34
C GLN A 124 -4.66 14.77 1.40
N PRO A 125 -3.58 15.33 0.82
CA PRO A 125 -2.48 14.67 0.13
C PRO A 125 -1.27 14.33 1.03
N ASN A 126 -1.42 14.29 2.36
CA ASN A 126 -0.29 14.23 3.31
C ASN A 126 0.65 13.04 3.09
N GLY A 127 0.11 11.84 2.84
CA GLY A 127 0.91 10.66 2.53
C GLY A 127 1.79 10.82 1.28
N ASP A 128 1.22 11.38 0.21
CA ASP A 128 1.94 11.61 -1.05
C ASP A 128 3.02 12.69 -0.91
N ILE A 129 2.77 13.72 -0.10
CA ILE A 129 3.78 14.75 0.21
C ILE A 129 5.01 14.10 0.84
N ILE A 130 4.83 13.24 1.86
CA ILE A 130 5.94 12.55 2.52
C ILE A 130 6.66 11.62 1.54
N LEU A 131 5.90 10.93 0.67
CA LEU A 131 6.48 10.07 -0.33
C LEU A 131 7.39 10.84 -1.30
N PHE A 132 6.90 11.93 -1.90
CA PHE A 132 7.70 12.78 -2.79
C PHE A 132 8.91 13.38 -2.06
N LEU A 133 8.71 13.85 -0.84
CA LEU A 133 9.77 14.42 -0.01
C LEU A 133 10.90 13.40 0.23
N SER A 134 10.56 12.14 0.50
CA SER A 134 11.56 11.08 0.65
C SER A 134 12.40 10.93 -0.62
N TYR A 135 11.77 10.91 -1.80
CA TYR A 135 12.47 10.76 -3.08
C TYR A 135 13.33 11.97 -3.45
N ILE A 136 12.82 13.19 -3.23
CA ILE A 136 13.54 14.44 -3.55
C ILE A 136 14.80 14.56 -2.69
N THR A 137 14.65 14.36 -1.39
CA THR A 137 15.72 14.70 -0.44
C THR A 137 16.91 13.74 -0.54
N SER A 138 16.69 12.48 -0.93
CA SER A 138 17.65 11.37 -0.68
C SER A 138 18.22 11.39 0.74
N ASN A 139 17.50 12.02 1.67
CA ASN A 139 18.00 12.41 2.98
C ASN A 139 17.43 11.47 4.02
N ILE A 140 18.29 10.60 4.53
CA ILE A 140 17.91 9.64 5.58
C ILE A 140 17.39 10.31 6.86
N HIS A 141 17.65 11.60 7.08
CA HIS A 141 17.17 12.32 8.26
C HIS A 141 15.64 12.49 8.26
N ILE A 142 14.99 12.56 7.09
CA ILE A 142 13.52 12.63 7.02
C ILE A 142 12.87 11.30 7.45
N LEU A 143 13.62 10.21 7.41
CA LEU A 143 13.12 8.88 7.74
C LEU A 143 12.88 8.72 9.25
N ASN A 144 13.73 9.34 10.08
CA ASN A 144 13.61 9.20 11.53
C ASN A 144 12.26 9.75 12.06
N PRO A 145 11.82 10.96 11.72
CA PRO A 145 10.49 11.45 12.11
C PRO A 145 9.33 10.56 11.66
N ILE A 146 9.42 9.96 10.45
CA ILE A 146 8.40 9.03 9.94
C ILE A 146 8.33 7.79 10.84
N MET A 147 9.48 7.18 11.10
CA MET A 147 9.60 5.98 11.93
C MET A 147 9.15 6.26 13.36
N ASP A 148 9.60 7.35 13.96
CA ASP A 148 9.23 7.77 15.32
C ASP A 148 7.72 7.98 15.45
N SER A 149 7.08 8.57 14.42
CA SER A 149 5.63 8.80 14.40
C SER A 149 4.85 7.49 14.28
N LEU A 150 5.30 6.56 13.43
CA LEU A 150 4.72 5.22 13.32
C LEU A 150 4.82 4.45 14.65
N ILE A 151 6.01 4.45 15.26
CA ILE A 151 6.24 3.77 16.54
C ILE A 151 5.35 4.37 17.62
N ALA A 152 5.29 5.69 17.72
CA ALA A 152 4.43 6.36 18.70
C ALA A 152 2.95 6.00 18.49
N HIS A 153 2.49 5.95 17.23
CA HIS A 153 1.11 5.63 16.86
C HIS A 153 0.69 4.21 17.26
N MET A 154 1.57 3.23 17.08
CA MET A 154 1.28 1.80 17.32
C MET A 154 1.99 1.21 18.55
N LYS A 155 2.50 2.08 19.42
CA LYS A 155 3.36 1.71 20.56
C LYS A 155 2.70 0.67 21.46
N GLU A 156 1.46 0.95 21.85
CA GLU A 156 0.69 0.15 22.82
C GLU A 156 -0.14 -0.96 22.17
N TRP A 157 0.01 -1.20 20.86
CA TRP A 157 -0.76 -2.24 20.16
C TRP A 157 -0.05 -3.58 20.24
N ASP A 158 -0.76 -4.63 20.62
CA ASP A 158 -0.22 -5.99 20.60
C ASP A 158 -0.16 -6.52 19.15
N GLU A 159 0.72 -7.50 18.90
CA GLU A 159 0.83 -8.16 17.61
C GLU A 159 -0.20 -9.30 17.47
N LEU A 160 -0.81 -9.45 16.30
CA LEU A 160 -1.58 -10.64 15.95
C LEU A 160 -0.64 -11.85 15.99
N SER A 161 -1.02 -12.90 16.70
CA SER A 161 -0.22 -14.10 16.83
C SER A 161 -1.08 -15.36 16.77
N ILE A 162 -0.94 -16.09 15.67
CA ILE A 162 -1.55 -17.39 15.43
C ILE A 162 -1.12 -18.40 16.50
N ASP A 163 0.15 -18.34 16.92
CA ASP A 163 0.72 -19.29 17.88
C ASP A 163 0.12 -19.15 19.29
N SER A 164 -0.22 -17.91 19.68
CA SER A 164 -0.86 -17.63 20.97
C SER A 164 -2.38 -17.62 20.91
N ASP A 165 -2.97 -17.80 19.73
CA ASP A 165 -4.41 -17.73 19.47
C ASP A 165 -5.08 -16.49 20.10
N ASN A 166 -4.44 -15.31 19.95
CA ASN A 166 -4.89 -14.08 20.61
C ASN A 166 -6.12 -13.42 19.94
N VAL A 167 -6.66 -14.04 18.89
CA VAL A 167 -7.93 -13.70 18.23
C VAL A 167 -8.66 -15.02 18.00
N GLY A 168 -9.41 -15.46 19.01
CA GLY A 168 -9.84 -16.85 19.15
C GLY A 168 -10.81 -17.34 18.08
N TYR A 169 -11.63 -16.46 17.47
CA TYR A 169 -12.52 -16.91 16.39
C TYR A 169 -11.77 -17.41 15.15
N LEU A 170 -10.51 -17.02 14.96
CA LEU A 170 -9.68 -17.47 13.84
C LEU A 170 -9.33 -18.96 13.92
N SER A 171 -9.34 -19.56 15.11
CA SER A 171 -9.04 -20.98 15.31
C SER A 171 -10.30 -21.86 15.44
N LYS A 172 -11.50 -21.26 15.54
CA LYS A 172 -12.76 -21.98 15.82
C LYS A 172 -13.19 -22.97 14.75
N ILE A 173 -12.86 -22.73 13.48
CA ILE A 173 -13.24 -23.61 12.37
C ILE A 173 -12.00 -24.15 11.67
N SER A 174 -11.94 -25.48 11.59
CA SER A 174 -10.87 -26.26 10.97
C SER A 174 -11.29 -26.77 9.58
N THR A 175 -12.07 -25.99 8.82
CA THR A 175 -12.44 -26.47 7.48
C THR A 175 -11.22 -26.52 6.59
N ASP A 176 -10.91 -27.72 6.09
CA ASP A 176 -10.00 -27.97 4.97
C ASP A 176 -10.60 -27.37 3.69
N ILE A 177 -10.70 -26.04 3.61
CA ILE A 177 -10.94 -25.37 2.34
C ILE A 177 -9.66 -25.59 1.54
N LYS A 178 -9.72 -26.54 0.60
CA LYS A 178 -8.67 -26.79 -0.36
C LYS A 178 -8.97 -25.96 -1.61
N PRO A 179 -8.45 -24.72 -1.72
CA PRO A 179 -8.64 -23.95 -2.93
C PRO A 179 -8.09 -24.70 -4.14
N ASP A 180 -8.80 -24.60 -5.27
CA ASP A 180 -8.36 -25.25 -6.50
C ASP A 180 -7.16 -24.54 -7.12
N LEU A 181 -6.24 -25.30 -7.72
CA LEU A 181 -5.17 -24.74 -8.54
C LEU A 181 -5.78 -23.87 -9.65
N ALA A 182 -5.25 -22.66 -9.83
CA ALA A 182 -5.75 -21.73 -10.83
C ALA A 182 -5.57 -22.29 -12.25
N ASP A 183 -6.60 -22.15 -13.08
CA ASP A 183 -6.53 -22.49 -14.50
C ASP A 183 -6.15 -21.28 -15.38
N SER A 184 -5.90 -21.53 -16.67
CA SER A 184 -5.51 -20.45 -17.60
C SER A 184 -6.60 -19.39 -17.80
N LYS A 185 -7.88 -19.76 -17.69
CA LYS A 185 -8.99 -18.82 -17.85
C LYS A 185 -9.09 -17.91 -16.62
N GLU A 186 -8.86 -18.45 -15.43
CA GLU A 186 -8.79 -17.68 -14.20
C GLU A 186 -7.62 -16.69 -14.24
N LYS A 187 -6.44 -17.11 -14.72
CA LYS A 187 -5.29 -16.20 -14.91
C LYS A 187 -5.66 -15.00 -15.78
N GLU A 188 -6.32 -15.24 -16.91
CA GLU A 188 -6.77 -14.17 -17.82
C GLU A 188 -7.80 -13.26 -17.13
N ARG A 189 -8.81 -13.83 -16.47
CA ARG A 189 -9.84 -13.07 -15.76
C ARG A 189 -9.23 -12.17 -14.67
N VAL A 190 -8.32 -12.68 -13.85
CA VAL A 190 -7.68 -11.91 -12.78
C VAL A 190 -6.86 -10.75 -13.36
N LYS A 191 -6.22 -10.94 -14.52
CA LYS A 191 -5.49 -9.87 -15.21
C LYS A 191 -6.43 -8.77 -15.73
N GLU A 192 -7.58 -9.15 -16.28
CA GLU A 192 -8.62 -8.23 -16.76
C GLU A 192 -9.30 -7.46 -15.61
N GLU A 193 -9.63 -8.17 -14.52
CA GLU A 193 -10.21 -7.58 -13.30
C GLU A 193 -9.26 -6.54 -12.70
N LYS A 194 -7.96 -6.85 -12.59
CA LYS A 194 -6.95 -5.87 -12.13
C LYS A 194 -6.94 -4.59 -12.95
N SER A 195 -6.93 -4.71 -14.29
CA SER A 195 -6.95 -3.55 -15.19
C SER A 195 -8.26 -2.75 -15.07
N THR A 196 -9.38 -3.42 -14.83
CA THR A 196 -10.69 -2.77 -14.66
C THR A 196 -10.75 -2.00 -13.34
N ILE A 197 -10.31 -2.63 -12.24
CA ILE A 197 -10.24 -1.99 -10.92
C ILE A 197 -9.32 -0.76 -10.95
N GLU A 198 -8.15 -0.86 -11.59
CA GLU A 198 -7.25 0.29 -11.74
C GLU A 198 -7.91 1.47 -12.47
N LYS A 199 -8.68 1.21 -13.54
CA LYS A 199 -9.42 2.25 -14.26
C LYS A 199 -10.53 2.85 -13.41
N GLU A 200 -11.29 2.03 -12.68
CA GLU A 200 -12.35 2.50 -11.78
C GLU A 200 -11.81 3.38 -10.66
N ILE A 201 -10.63 3.04 -10.09
CA ILE A 201 -9.96 3.87 -9.09
C ILE A 201 -9.60 5.24 -9.67
N ILE A 202 -9.00 5.27 -10.86
CA ILE A 202 -8.62 6.51 -11.55
C ILE A 202 -9.87 7.36 -11.86
N GLU A 203 -10.98 6.74 -12.28
CA GLU A 203 -12.23 7.45 -12.56
C GLU A 203 -12.89 8.00 -11.29
N LYS A 204 -12.94 7.23 -10.20
CA LYS A 204 -13.45 7.69 -8.90
C LYS A 204 -12.64 8.85 -8.34
N GLN A 205 -11.31 8.81 -8.46
CA GLN A 205 -10.44 9.93 -8.07
C GLN A 205 -10.75 11.21 -8.87
N LYS A 206 -11.08 11.09 -10.16
CA LYS A 206 -11.49 12.24 -10.98
C LYS A 206 -12.87 12.79 -10.60
N GLN A 207 -13.80 11.92 -10.21
CA GLN A 207 -15.18 12.30 -9.84
C GLN A 207 -15.29 12.90 -8.44
N ASN A 208 -14.44 12.46 -7.49
CA ASN A 208 -14.43 12.94 -6.11
C ASN A 208 -13.60 14.22 -5.89
N ALA A 209 -13.39 15.04 -6.93
CA ALA A 209 -12.70 16.33 -6.85
C ALA A 209 -13.45 17.41 -6.01
N GLU A 210 -14.42 17.01 -5.18
CA GLU A 210 -15.01 17.85 -4.14
C GLU A 210 -13.98 18.08 -3.03
N SER A 211 -13.25 19.19 -3.15
CA SER A 211 -12.22 19.71 -2.21
C SER A 211 -11.43 18.64 -1.47
N ILE A 212 -10.17 18.45 -1.89
CA ILE A 212 -9.16 17.61 -1.22
C ILE A 212 -9.02 17.88 0.30
N TYR A 213 -9.53 19.01 0.80
CA TYR A 213 -9.53 19.41 2.21
C TYR A 213 -10.92 19.33 2.88
N SER A 214 -11.85 18.55 2.34
CA SER A 214 -13.21 18.37 2.89
C SER A 214 -13.28 17.46 4.14
N TYR A 215 -12.13 17.07 4.70
CA TYR A 215 -12.05 16.20 5.87
C TYR A 215 -12.06 16.96 7.21
N ASP A 216 -12.50 16.27 8.25
CA ASP A 216 -12.53 16.77 9.62
C ASP A 216 -11.32 16.25 10.40
N GLU A 217 -10.35 17.12 10.64
CA GLU A 217 -9.11 16.79 11.36
C GLU A 217 -9.33 16.35 12.80
N SER A 218 -10.44 16.76 13.43
CA SER A 218 -10.75 16.30 14.79
C SER A 218 -10.96 14.78 14.84
N LYS A 219 -11.28 14.16 13.70
CA LYS A 219 -11.48 12.71 13.56
C LYS A 219 -10.17 11.95 13.30
N VAL A 220 -9.00 12.59 13.31
CA VAL A 220 -7.70 11.92 13.06
C VAL A 220 -7.50 10.68 13.96
N ASN A 221 -8.04 10.70 15.18
CA ASN A 221 -7.95 9.60 16.15
C ASN A 221 -9.13 8.62 16.13
N SER A 222 -10.06 8.75 15.18
CA SER A 222 -11.15 7.78 14.98
C SER A 222 -10.60 6.42 14.56
N PHE A 223 -11.33 5.35 14.85
CA PHE A 223 -10.91 3.97 14.55
C PHE A 223 -10.49 3.79 13.08
N GLY A 224 -11.34 4.24 12.14
CA GLY A 224 -11.03 4.20 10.72
C GLY A 224 -9.78 4.98 10.34
N ASN A 225 -9.62 6.21 10.86
CA ASN A 225 -8.45 7.03 10.53
C ASN A 225 -7.16 6.49 11.17
N LYS A 226 -7.23 5.83 12.33
CA LYS A 226 -6.09 5.11 12.91
C LYS A 226 -5.62 3.95 12.03
N ILE A 227 -6.55 3.23 11.40
CA ILE A 227 -6.24 2.18 10.41
C ILE A 227 -5.58 2.81 9.19
N THR A 228 -6.21 3.83 8.59
CA THR A 228 -5.66 4.53 7.40
C THR A 228 -4.27 5.08 7.69
N LYS A 229 -4.08 5.73 8.85
CA LYS A 229 -2.78 6.24 9.31
C LYS A 229 -1.71 5.14 9.38
N SER A 230 -2.07 3.98 9.92
CA SER A 230 -1.17 2.83 10.02
C SER A 230 -0.78 2.29 8.64
N ILE A 231 -1.74 2.18 7.73
CA ILE A 231 -1.50 1.73 6.34
C ILE A 231 -0.57 2.72 5.63
N SER A 232 -0.82 4.02 5.72
CA SER A 232 0.03 5.05 5.09
C SER A 232 1.46 5.01 5.62
N TYR A 233 1.67 4.82 6.93
CA TYR A 233 3.01 4.64 7.47
C TYR A 233 3.68 3.35 7.01
N LEU A 234 2.97 2.23 7.03
CA LEU A 234 3.49 0.96 6.53
C LEU A 234 3.89 1.06 5.06
N GLU A 235 3.10 1.78 4.25
CA GLU A 235 3.42 2.06 2.85
C GLU A 235 4.75 2.78 2.70
N LEU A 236 4.93 3.86 3.47
CA LEU A 236 6.16 4.65 3.46
C LEU A 236 7.36 3.79 3.85
N VAL A 237 7.27 3.05 4.97
CA VAL A 237 8.37 2.19 5.44
C VAL A 237 8.68 1.08 4.43
N ALA A 238 7.65 0.50 3.81
CA ALA A 238 7.85 -0.51 2.77
C ALA A 238 8.56 0.07 1.54
N LYS A 239 8.28 1.32 1.14
CA LYS A 239 8.97 1.99 0.04
C LYS A 239 10.38 2.47 0.42
N ILE A 240 10.64 2.75 1.69
CA ILE A 240 11.95 3.19 2.20
C ILE A 240 13.02 2.13 1.98
N LEU A 241 12.73 0.86 2.30
CA LEU A 241 13.70 -0.22 2.22
C LEU A 241 14.33 -0.35 0.81
N PRO A 242 13.57 -0.55 -0.28
CA PRO A 242 14.12 -0.66 -1.63
C PRO A 242 14.73 0.66 -2.14
N SER A 243 14.17 1.81 -1.76
CA SER A 243 14.55 3.11 -2.30
C SER A 243 15.84 3.65 -1.66
N PHE A 244 16.06 3.40 -0.37
CA PHE A 244 17.22 3.90 0.38
C PHE A 244 18.17 2.81 0.83
N ARG A 245 17.99 1.56 0.37
CA ARG A 245 18.81 0.40 0.75
C ARG A 245 20.31 0.67 0.75
N HIS A 246 20.81 1.42 -0.22
CA HIS A 246 22.24 1.65 -0.41
C HIS A 246 22.82 2.72 0.51
N ILE A 247 21.98 3.56 1.10
CA ILE A 247 22.39 4.66 1.99
C ILE A 247 21.99 4.44 3.46
N LEU A 248 21.05 3.52 3.73
CA LEU A 248 20.72 3.08 5.08
C LEU A 248 21.89 2.32 5.72
N LYS A 249 22.20 2.67 6.96
CA LYS A 249 23.13 1.91 7.80
C LYS A 249 22.55 0.55 8.20
N GLY A 250 23.39 -0.36 8.66
CA GLY A 250 22.99 -1.74 8.98
C GLY A 250 21.93 -1.84 10.07
N ASP A 251 22.07 -1.05 11.14
CA ASP A 251 21.11 -0.89 12.22
C ASP A 251 19.77 -0.29 11.72
N GLN A 252 19.84 0.73 10.86
CA GLN A 252 18.64 1.33 10.26
C GLN A 252 17.88 0.33 9.38
N LYS A 253 18.59 -0.52 8.62
CA LYS A 253 17.96 -1.60 7.84
C LYS A 253 17.27 -2.61 8.74
N GLN A 254 17.94 -3.07 9.79
CA GLN A 254 17.37 -4.01 10.75
C GLN A 254 16.09 -3.45 11.37
N TRP A 255 16.09 -2.16 11.70
CA TRP A 255 14.92 -1.49 12.25
C TRP A 255 13.76 -1.39 11.25
N VAL A 256 14.04 -1.02 10.00
CA VAL A 256 13.02 -1.03 8.93
C VAL A 256 12.45 -2.44 8.75
N VAL A 257 13.32 -3.45 8.67
CA VAL A 257 12.89 -4.86 8.54
C VAL A 257 12.04 -5.31 9.74
N ASP A 258 12.42 -4.94 10.96
CA ASP A 258 11.63 -5.23 12.17
C ASP A 258 10.22 -4.66 12.09
N ILE A 259 10.09 -3.41 11.63
CA ILE A 259 8.78 -2.79 11.39
C ILE A 259 7.97 -3.57 10.35
N LEU A 260 8.59 -3.95 9.22
CA LEU A 260 7.91 -4.66 8.13
C LEU A 260 7.38 -6.03 8.53
N TYR A 261 7.92 -6.66 9.57
CA TYR A 261 7.40 -7.93 10.11
C TYR A 261 6.40 -7.75 11.26
N ARG A 262 6.64 -6.80 12.16
CA ARG A 262 5.86 -6.65 13.41
C ARG A 262 4.63 -5.76 13.27
N TYR A 263 4.77 -4.64 12.59
CA TYR A 263 3.72 -3.62 12.56
C TYR A 263 2.51 -4.03 11.72
N PRO A 264 2.63 -4.84 10.66
CA PRO A 264 1.47 -5.46 10.03
C PRO A 264 0.65 -6.28 11.04
N ASN A 265 1.29 -7.04 11.93
CA ASN A 265 0.60 -7.81 12.96
C ASN A 265 -0.04 -6.91 14.02
N LYS A 266 0.60 -5.80 14.40
CA LYS A 266 -0.02 -4.80 15.29
C LYS A 266 -1.30 -4.22 14.71
N LEU A 267 -1.27 -3.85 13.42
CA LEU A 267 -2.45 -3.36 12.70
C LEU A 267 -3.55 -4.42 12.66
N LEU A 268 -3.20 -5.64 12.28
CA LEU A 268 -4.16 -6.74 12.16
C LEU A 268 -4.81 -7.06 13.51
N TYR A 269 -4.06 -7.12 14.60
CA TYR A 269 -4.64 -7.34 15.91
C TYR A 269 -5.59 -6.21 16.33
N PHE A 270 -5.16 -4.95 16.16
CA PHE A 270 -6.00 -3.79 16.44
C PHE A 270 -7.36 -3.86 15.70
N MET A 271 -7.37 -4.39 14.48
CA MET A 271 -8.58 -4.52 13.68
C MET A 271 -9.45 -5.72 14.03
N LEU A 272 -8.84 -6.86 14.36
CA LEU A 272 -9.57 -8.12 14.56
C LEU A 272 -9.98 -8.34 16.02
N LYS A 273 -9.32 -7.69 16.99
CA LYS A 273 -9.62 -7.84 18.41
C LYS A 273 -11.06 -7.47 18.74
N ASP A 274 -11.54 -6.33 18.26
CA ASP A 274 -12.91 -5.88 18.53
C ASP A 274 -13.95 -6.86 17.96
N ILE A 275 -13.63 -7.50 16.82
CA ILE A 275 -14.47 -8.55 16.21
C ILE A 275 -14.49 -9.80 17.10
N ASP A 276 -13.33 -10.21 17.63
CA ASP A 276 -13.23 -11.37 18.52
C ASP A 276 -13.97 -11.16 19.84
N GLU A 277 -13.79 -10.00 20.47
CA GLU A 277 -14.46 -9.63 21.72
C GLU A 277 -15.99 -9.57 21.56
N ASN A 278 -16.48 -9.22 20.37
CA ASN A 278 -17.90 -9.14 20.06
C ASN A 278 -18.39 -10.32 19.21
N TYR A 279 -17.60 -11.38 19.05
CA TYR A 279 -17.86 -12.46 18.12
C TYR A 279 -19.25 -13.07 18.33
N ASP A 280 -19.58 -13.47 19.56
CA ASP A 280 -20.85 -14.16 19.81
C ASP A 280 -22.06 -13.27 19.53
N LYS A 281 -21.94 -11.96 19.82
CA LYS A 281 -22.96 -10.96 19.52
C LYS A 281 -23.15 -10.81 18.02
N ILE A 282 -22.07 -10.59 17.27
CA ILE A 282 -22.11 -10.45 15.80
C ILE A 282 -22.80 -11.66 15.16
N ILE A 283 -22.42 -12.87 15.58
CA ILE A 283 -22.99 -14.10 15.05
C ILE A 283 -24.48 -14.23 15.38
N ASN A 284 -24.89 -13.91 16.62
CA ASN A 284 -26.28 -13.99 17.03
C ASN A 284 -27.14 -12.93 16.31
N ASP A 285 -26.67 -11.69 16.20
CA ASP A 285 -27.35 -10.59 15.49
C ASP A 285 -27.63 -10.97 14.02
N ILE A 286 -26.67 -11.65 13.35
CA ILE A 286 -26.86 -12.15 11.99
C ILE A 286 -27.91 -13.28 11.95
N LEU A 287 -27.86 -14.22 12.89
CA LEU A 287 -28.78 -15.37 12.96
C LEU A 287 -30.22 -14.97 13.26
N ASP A 288 -30.44 -13.93 14.07
CA ASP A 288 -31.76 -13.41 14.42
C ASP A 288 -32.51 -12.88 13.19
N GLY A 289 -31.79 -12.47 12.14
CA GLY A 289 -32.34 -12.12 10.83
C GLY A 289 -32.88 -13.31 10.02
N ALA A 290 -32.83 -14.54 10.56
CA ALA A 290 -33.17 -15.79 9.89
C ALA A 290 -32.58 -15.91 8.46
N PRO A 291 -31.27 -15.68 8.27
CA PRO A 291 -30.68 -15.53 6.95
C PRO A 291 -30.73 -16.84 6.16
N ARG A 292 -30.96 -16.72 4.85
CA ARG A 292 -31.03 -17.85 3.92
C ARG A 292 -30.07 -17.66 2.77
N THR A 293 -29.48 -18.75 2.31
CA THR A 293 -28.69 -18.76 1.07
C THR A 293 -29.56 -18.41 -0.14
N ARG A 294 -28.95 -18.07 -1.28
CA ARG A 294 -29.65 -17.88 -2.57
C ARG A 294 -30.51 -19.09 -2.99
N LYS A 295 -30.20 -20.29 -2.46
CA LYS A 295 -30.94 -21.55 -2.69
C LYS A 295 -31.96 -21.87 -1.57
N GLY A 296 -32.25 -20.92 -0.68
CA GLY A 296 -33.25 -21.05 0.38
C GLY A 296 -32.84 -21.85 1.62
N LYS A 297 -31.62 -22.40 1.66
CA LYS A 297 -31.08 -23.13 2.83
C LYS A 297 -30.83 -22.18 4.00
N LEU A 298 -31.17 -22.61 5.21
CA LEU A 298 -30.87 -21.91 6.46
C LEU A 298 -29.35 -21.76 6.63
N ILE A 299 -28.93 -20.56 6.99
CA ILE A 299 -27.54 -20.27 7.36
C ILE A 299 -27.34 -20.66 8.82
N THR A 300 -26.25 -21.37 9.11
CA THR A 300 -25.91 -21.84 10.46
C THR A 300 -24.79 -20.99 11.06
N ARG A 301 -24.59 -21.12 12.38
CA ARG A 301 -23.47 -20.52 13.11
C ARG A 301 -22.12 -20.82 12.44
N ASP A 302 -21.92 -22.08 12.05
CA ASP A 302 -20.68 -22.55 11.45
C ASP A 302 -20.43 -21.91 10.07
N ILE A 303 -21.49 -21.72 9.27
CA ILE A 303 -21.37 -21.07 7.96
C ILE A 303 -20.93 -19.60 8.14
N ILE A 304 -21.55 -18.87 9.07
CA ILE A 304 -21.21 -17.47 9.33
C ILE A 304 -19.79 -17.35 9.90
N THR A 305 -19.43 -18.24 10.82
CA THR A 305 -18.09 -18.26 11.42
C THR A 305 -17.02 -18.54 10.37
N ASN A 306 -17.27 -19.49 9.46
CA ASN A 306 -16.33 -19.81 8.39
C ASN A 306 -16.20 -18.63 7.41
N GLU A 307 -17.31 -17.97 7.06
CA GLU A 307 -17.27 -16.77 6.22
C GLU A 307 -16.48 -15.63 6.89
N LEU A 308 -16.71 -15.37 8.18
CA LEU A 308 -15.97 -14.37 8.95
C LEU A 308 -14.47 -14.70 9.02
N GLN A 309 -14.12 -15.96 9.25
CA GLN A 309 -12.74 -16.44 9.23
C GLN A 309 -12.11 -16.24 7.85
N ASN A 310 -12.80 -16.59 6.76
CA ASN A 310 -12.30 -16.43 5.39
C ASN A 310 -12.04 -14.96 5.03
N GLN A 311 -12.95 -14.06 5.43
CA GLN A 311 -12.76 -12.62 5.23
C GLN A 311 -11.55 -12.10 6.02
N SER A 312 -11.35 -12.61 7.24
CA SER A 312 -10.22 -12.25 8.08
C SER A 312 -8.90 -12.77 7.51
N VAL A 313 -8.87 -14.01 7.01
CA VAL A 313 -7.71 -14.60 6.30
C VAL A 313 -7.37 -13.78 5.06
N ALA A 314 -8.37 -13.43 4.24
CA ALA A 314 -8.17 -12.59 3.07
C ALA A 314 -7.57 -11.24 3.48
N TYR A 315 -8.08 -10.63 4.55
CA TYR A 315 -7.57 -9.36 5.07
C TYR A 315 -6.12 -9.45 5.57
N ILE A 316 -5.80 -10.47 6.36
CA ILE A 316 -4.44 -10.73 6.86
C ILE A 316 -3.47 -10.88 5.69
N LEU A 317 -3.80 -11.74 4.72
CA LEU A 317 -2.97 -11.96 3.55
C LEU A 317 -2.86 -10.70 2.67
N SER A 318 -3.91 -9.90 2.55
CA SER A 318 -3.84 -8.62 1.82
C SER A 318 -2.88 -7.63 2.46
N VAL A 319 -2.87 -7.49 3.79
CA VAL A 319 -1.92 -6.61 4.49
C VAL A 319 -0.49 -7.12 4.32
N TYR A 320 -0.25 -8.42 4.47
CA TYR A 320 1.07 -9.01 4.23
C TYR A 320 1.53 -8.85 2.78
N ASP A 321 0.63 -9.05 1.81
CA ASP A 321 0.96 -8.94 0.40
C ASP A 321 1.29 -7.51 0.00
N PHE A 322 0.54 -6.55 0.51
CA PHE A 322 0.81 -5.13 0.33
C PHE A 322 2.24 -4.77 0.80
N VAL A 323 2.64 -5.24 1.99
CA VAL A 323 3.99 -5.01 2.53
C VAL A 323 5.05 -5.71 1.68
N ALA A 324 4.83 -6.98 1.32
CA ALA A 324 5.77 -7.76 0.53
C ALA A 324 5.96 -7.18 -0.88
N SER A 325 4.87 -6.92 -1.61
CA SER A 325 4.90 -6.36 -2.97
C SER A 325 5.52 -4.96 -3.04
N THR A 326 5.48 -4.19 -1.95
CA THR A 326 6.04 -2.84 -1.90
C THR A 326 7.52 -2.82 -1.48
N SER A 327 7.94 -3.73 -0.59
CA SER A 327 9.28 -3.73 0.01
C SER A 327 10.27 -4.66 -0.68
N VAL A 328 9.80 -5.67 -1.42
CA VAL A 328 10.64 -6.69 -2.04
C VAL A 328 11.14 -6.26 -3.42
N ASN A 329 12.44 -6.40 -3.60
CA ASN A 329 13.12 -6.47 -4.88
C ASN A 329 14.29 -7.47 -4.78
N GLY A 330 14.96 -7.74 -5.89
CA GLY A 330 16.03 -8.75 -5.92
C GLY A 330 17.20 -8.51 -4.95
N LYS A 331 17.34 -7.33 -4.33
CA LYS A 331 18.36 -7.03 -3.32
C LYS A 331 17.81 -6.91 -1.89
N THR A 332 16.55 -6.50 -1.72
CA THR A 332 15.98 -6.31 -0.37
C THR A 332 15.59 -7.64 0.29
N ILE A 333 15.34 -8.69 -0.51
CA ILE A 333 15.05 -10.03 0.03
C ILE A 333 16.16 -10.54 0.95
N ASP A 334 17.43 -10.24 0.65
CA ASP A 334 18.57 -10.58 1.51
C ASP A 334 18.52 -9.90 2.88
N ASP A 335 17.97 -8.68 2.95
CA ASP A 335 17.84 -7.97 4.22
C ASP A 335 16.62 -8.45 5.01
N LEU A 336 15.51 -8.74 4.31
CA LEU A 336 14.30 -9.31 4.91
C LEU A 336 14.57 -10.69 5.50
N ASN A 337 15.38 -11.51 4.83
CA ASN A 337 15.78 -12.84 5.29
C ASN A 337 16.72 -12.84 6.52
N LYS A 338 17.21 -11.68 6.97
CA LYS A 338 17.99 -11.58 8.22
C LYS A 338 17.11 -11.50 9.46
N PHE A 339 15.83 -11.20 9.30
CA PHE A 339 14.88 -11.21 10.41
C PHE A 339 14.70 -12.64 10.92
N ASP A 340 14.47 -12.81 12.23
CA ASP A 340 14.18 -14.12 12.82
C ASP A 340 12.72 -14.53 12.56
N TYR A 341 12.40 -14.79 11.29
CA TYR A 341 11.05 -15.15 10.86
C TYR A 341 10.63 -16.56 11.28
N CYS A 342 11.56 -17.39 11.76
CA CYS A 342 11.29 -18.75 12.22
C CYS A 342 10.63 -18.80 13.61
N ASN A 343 10.72 -17.72 14.39
CA ASN A 343 10.25 -17.67 15.76
C ASN A 343 8.71 -17.60 15.90
N ASN A 344 7.99 -17.30 14.83
CA ASN A 344 6.54 -17.13 14.88
C ASN A 344 5.87 -17.47 13.53
N THR A 345 4.70 -18.11 13.58
CA THR A 345 3.97 -18.54 12.38
C THR A 345 3.60 -17.37 11.45
N ASN A 346 3.18 -16.22 11.99
CA ASN A 346 2.84 -15.04 11.19
C ASN A 346 4.07 -14.51 10.45
N TYR A 347 5.24 -14.46 11.09
CA TYR A 347 6.47 -14.02 10.43
C TYR A 347 6.93 -14.99 9.35
N MET A 348 6.81 -16.31 9.58
CA MET A 348 7.11 -17.30 8.56
C MET A 348 6.21 -17.15 7.33
N ILE A 349 4.90 -16.94 7.51
CA ILE A 349 3.97 -16.67 6.41
C ILE A 349 4.36 -15.40 5.65
N GLN A 350 4.67 -14.31 6.36
CA GLN A 350 5.14 -13.07 5.74
C GLN A 350 6.42 -13.30 4.93
N ASN A 351 7.39 -14.06 5.44
CA ASN A 351 8.63 -14.36 4.74
C ASN A 351 8.38 -15.22 3.48
N ILE A 352 7.51 -16.23 3.55
CA ILE A 352 7.09 -17.02 2.37
C ILE A 352 6.49 -16.08 1.30
N MET A 353 5.65 -15.12 1.69
CA MET A 353 5.08 -14.12 0.77
C MET A 353 6.12 -13.14 0.21
N MET A 354 7.18 -12.84 0.97
CA MET A 354 8.29 -12.02 0.47
C MET A 354 9.11 -12.79 -0.58
N GLU A 355 9.39 -14.07 -0.37
CA GLU A 355 10.06 -14.93 -1.38
C GLU A 355 9.18 -15.12 -2.63
N GLU A 356 7.88 -15.25 -2.44
CA GLU A 356 6.86 -15.28 -3.51
C GLU A 356 6.96 -14.02 -4.39
N ASN A 357 6.93 -12.83 -3.77
CA ASN A 357 7.05 -11.56 -4.48
C ASN A 357 8.45 -11.32 -5.08
N ALA A 358 9.51 -11.94 -4.53
CA ALA A 358 10.85 -11.92 -5.10
C ALA A 358 10.97 -12.83 -6.35
N GLY A 359 9.96 -13.66 -6.63
CA GLY A 359 10.00 -14.68 -7.67
C GLY A 359 10.85 -15.89 -7.31
N ASN A 360 11.27 -16.03 -6.05
CA ASN A 360 12.17 -17.08 -5.59
C ASN A 360 11.40 -18.39 -5.28
N PHE A 361 11.05 -19.12 -6.34
CA PHE A 361 10.22 -20.32 -6.22
C PHE A 361 10.77 -21.35 -5.23
N HIS A 362 12.07 -21.63 -5.29
CA HIS A 362 12.72 -22.68 -4.51
C HIS A 362 12.61 -22.41 -3.00
N GLU A 363 13.03 -21.22 -2.55
CA GLU A 363 12.96 -20.84 -1.14
C GLU A 363 11.51 -20.76 -0.65
N MET A 364 10.63 -20.17 -1.46
CA MET A 364 9.19 -20.12 -1.15
C MET A 364 8.62 -21.53 -0.96
N ALA A 365 8.91 -22.45 -1.88
CA ALA A 365 8.44 -23.82 -1.88
C ALA A 365 8.90 -24.61 -0.65
N ILE A 366 10.20 -24.56 -0.32
CA ILE A 366 10.77 -25.26 0.84
C ILE A 366 10.14 -24.76 2.14
N LYS A 367 10.06 -23.43 2.30
CA LYS A 367 9.50 -22.80 3.51
C LYS A 367 8.01 -23.11 3.65
N ALA A 368 7.24 -23.00 2.56
CA ALA A 368 5.82 -23.33 2.53
C ALA A 368 5.55 -24.80 2.86
N GLU A 369 6.28 -25.74 2.24
CA GLU A 369 6.14 -27.17 2.51
C GLU A 369 6.45 -27.50 3.97
N THR A 370 7.52 -26.93 4.51
CA THR A 370 7.94 -27.13 5.90
C THR A 370 6.88 -26.64 6.87
N LEU A 371 6.38 -25.41 6.69
CA LEU A 371 5.34 -24.87 7.57
C LEU A 371 4.03 -25.64 7.42
N TYR A 372 3.63 -26.02 6.20
CA TYR A 372 2.39 -26.77 5.97
C TYR A 372 2.38 -28.14 6.65
N LYS A 373 3.51 -28.86 6.62
CA LYS A 373 3.68 -30.16 7.28
C LYS A 373 3.65 -30.05 8.81
N ASN A 374 4.20 -28.98 9.36
CA ASN A 374 4.30 -28.77 10.81
C ASN A 374 3.09 -28.04 11.41
N ALA A 375 2.25 -27.42 10.59
CA ALA A 375 1.08 -26.67 11.04
C ALA A 375 0.04 -27.56 11.73
N THR A 376 -0.31 -27.19 12.96
CA THR A 376 -1.38 -27.83 13.76
C THR A 376 -2.74 -27.19 13.51
N LEU A 377 -2.78 -25.89 13.24
CA LEU A 377 -4.00 -25.14 13.02
C LEU A 377 -4.42 -25.16 11.54
N GLY A 378 -5.73 -25.33 11.29
CA GLY A 378 -6.30 -25.34 9.94
C GLY A 378 -6.11 -24.02 9.20
N ILE A 379 -6.24 -22.89 9.91
CA ILE A 379 -6.04 -21.55 9.33
C ILE A 379 -4.64 -21.36 8.77
N THR A 380 -3.61 -21.87 9.45
CA THR A 380 -2.22 -21.80 8.98
C THR A 380 -2.06 -22.55 7.66
N LYS A 381 -2.62 -23.76 7.57
CA LYS A 381 -2.61 -24.55 6.32
C LYS A 381 -3.32 -23.81 5.19
N GLN A 382 -4.51 -23.27 5.47
CA GLN A 382 -5.29 -22.51 4.51
C GLN A 382 -4.52 -21.29 3.97
N MET A 383 -3.90 -20.50 4.86
CA MET A 383 -3.12 -19.33 4.47
C MET A 383 -1.96 -19.71 3.55
N ILE A 384 -1.18 -20.75 3.88
CA ILE A 384 -0.06 -21.20 3.05
C ILE A 384 -0.55 -21.70 1.69
N MET A 385 -1.65 -22.46 1.65
CA MET A 385 -2.25 -22.91 0.39
C MET A 385 -2.63 -21.73 -0.51
N LEU A 386 -3.18 -20.66 0.05
CA LEU A 386 -3.52 -19.45 -0.70
C LEU A 386 -2.28 -18.72 -1.22
N VAL A 387 -1.20 -18.65 -0.45
CA VAL A 387 0.07 -18.06 -0.89
C VAL A 387 0.69 -18.87 -2.03
N VAL A 388 0.77 -20.20 -1.89
CA VAL A 388 1.28 -21.08 -2.95
C VAL A 388 0.41 -20.96 -4.21
N ARG A 389 -0.92 -20.93 -4.05
CA ARG A 389 -1.86 -20.72 -5.16
C ARG A 389 -1.62 -19.39 -5.87
N LYS A 390 -1.40 -18.30 -5.11
CA LYS A 390 -1.08 -16.98 -5.66
C LYS A 390 0.17 -17.04 -6.54
N TYR A 391 1.22 -17.72 -6.09
CA TYR A 391 2.45 -17.86 -6.89
C TYR A 391 2.14 -18.47 -8.28
N PHE A 392 1.42 -19.59 -8.33
CA PHE A 392 1.05 -20.24 -9.59
C PHE A 392 0.08 -19.40 -10.45
N LEU A 393 -0.72 -18.52 -9.84
CA LEU A 393 -1.60 -17.60 -10.55
C LEU A 393 -0.81 -16.45 -11.20
N CYS A 394 0.18 -15.91 -10.49
CA CYS A 394 0.93 -14.72 -10.92
C CYS A 394 2.19 -15.04 -11.74
N HIS A 395 2.75 -16.24 -11.61
CA HIS A 395 3.98 -16.64 -12.28
C HIS A 395 3.72 -17.75 -13.30
N ASP A 396 4.39 -17.63 -14.45
CA ASP A 396 4.36 -18.65 -15.50
C ASP A 396 5.54 -19.60 -15.32
N ILE A 397 5.34 -20.61 -14.47
CA ILE A 397 6.33 -21.67 -14.24
C ILE A 397 5.91 -22.99 -14.88
N PRO A 398 6.83 -23.72 -15.55
CA PRO A 398 6.53 -25.05 -16.07
C PRO A 398 6.18 -26.03 -14.94
N LEU A 399 5.08 -26.77 -15.09
CA LEU A 399 4.61 -27.76 -14.10
C LEU A 399 5.42 -29.07 -14.20
N VAL A 400 6.71 -29.02 -13.87
CA VAL A 400 7.63 -30.17 -13.89
C VAL A 400 8.58 -30.11 -12.69
N GLY A 401 9.12 -31.26 -12.29
CA GLY A 401 10.10 -31.35 -11.20
C GLY A 401 9.53 -30.83 -9.88
N GLU A 402 10.23 -29.89 -9.26
CA GLU A 402 9.86 -29.27 -7.97
C GLU A 402 8.46 -28.63 -8.01
N ALA A 403 8.09 -27.96 -9.11
CA ALA A 403 6.76 -27.36 -9.26
C ALA A 403 5.64 -28.41 -9.22
N GLN A 404 5.87 -29.60 -9.80
CA GLN A 404 4.91 -30.69 -9.75
C GLN A 404 4.81 -31.28 -8.33
N HIS A 405 5.95 -31.46 -7.65
CA HIS A 405 5.99 -31.95 -6.26
C HIS A 405 5.20 -31.04 -5.31
N ILE A 406 5.38 -29.72 -5.41
CA ILE A 406 4.61 -28.75 -4.62
C ILE A 406 3.12 -28.83 -4.96
N ILE A 407 2.76 -28.93 -6.24
CA ILE A 407 1.35 -29.11 -6.62
C ILE A 407 0.77 -30.39 -6.01
N ASP A 408 1.51 -31.49 -6.01
CA ASP A 408 1.04 -32.75 -5.47
C ASP A 408 0.84 -32.67 -3.94
N ILE A 409 1.69 -31.95 -3.22
CA ILE A 409 1.54 -31.73 -1.77
C ILE A 409 0.32 -30.89 -1.43
N PHE A 410 0.17 -29.74 -2.08
CA PHE A 410 -0.86 -28.76 -1.70
C PHE A 410 -2.20 -29.05 -2.38
N PHE A 411 -2.20 -29.68 -3.55
CA PHE A 411 -3.38 -29.82 -4.40
C PHE A 411 -3.64 -31.28 -4.87
N GLY A 412 -2.74 -32.24 -4.65
CA GLY A 412 -2.77 -33.57 -5.29
C GLY A 412 -4.01 -34.46 -5.10
N GLU A 413 -4.91 -34.16 -4.15
CA GLU A 413 -6.08 -34.98 -3.84
C GLU A 413 -7.29 -34.76 -4.76
N ASN A 414 -7.33 -33.71 -5.59
CA ASN A 414 -8.52 -33.38 -6.38
C ASN A 414 -8.47 -33.96 -7.82
N ASP A 415 -9.42 -34.82 -8.19
CA ASP A 415 -9.47 -35.49 -9.50
C ASP A 415 -9.68 -34.54 -10.69
N VAL A 416 -10.28 -33.37 -10.47
CA VAL A 416 -10.39 -32.30 -11.48
C VAL A 416 -9.02 -31.73 -11.81
N GLN A 417 -8.14 -31.60 -10.81
CA GLN A 417 -6.81 -31.02 -10.96
C GLN A 417 -5.83 -31.97 -11.64
N LYS A 418 -5.97 -33.29 -11.44
CA LYS A 418 -5.24 -34.29 -12.25
C LYS A 418 -5.49 -34.11 -13.75
N ARG A 419 -6.68 -33.63 -14.16
CA ARG A 419 -6.98 -33.34 -15.58
C ARG A 419 -6.32 -32.04 -16.04
N VAL A 420 -6.36 -30.97 -15.24
CA VAL A 420 -5.69 -29.68 -15.55
C VAL A 420 -4.18 -29.86 -15.69
N ILE A 421 -3.54 -30.60 -14.78
CA ILE A 421 -2.11 -30.95 -14.83
C ILE A 421 -1.80 -31.73 -16.12
N ARG A 422 -2.60 -32.75 -16.48
CA ARG A 422 -2.42 -33.51 -17.73
C ARG A 422 -2.53 -32.62 -18.98
N THR A 423 -3.45 -31.66 -19.01
CA THR A 423 -3.62 -30.72 -20.14
C THR A 423 -2.45 -29.73 -20.23
N ALA A 424 -1.94 -29.23 -19.10
CA ALA A 424 -0.76 -28.36 -19.06
C ALA A 424 0.52 -29.10 -19.53
N HIS A 425 0.70 -30.36 -19.11
CA HIS A 425 1.79 -31.23 -19.58
C HIS A 425 1.74 -31.46 -21.10
N ALA A 426 0.54 -31.62 -21.67
CA ALA A 426 0.36 -31.75 -23.12
C ALA A 426 0.79 -30.46 -23.87
N LYS A 427 0.46 -29.28 -23.34
CA LYS A 427 0.90 -27.98 -23.90
C LYS A 427 2.42 -27.78 -23.82
N ASN A 428 3.05 -28.09 -22.68
CA ASN A 428 4.50 -27.94 -22.51
C ASN A 428 5.33 -28.86 -23.42
N LYS A 429 4.78 -30.01 -23.83
CA LYS A 429 5.40 -30.90 -24.82
C LYS A 429 5.29 -30.39 -26.26
N ILE A 430 4.28 -29.57 -26.57
CA ILE A 430 4.08 -29.00 -27.91
C ILE A 430 5.04 -27.84 -28.17
N VAL A 431 5.37 -27.03 -27.15
CA VAL A 431 6.29 -25.88 -27.27
C VAL A 431 7.77 -26.30 -27.34
N LYS A 432 8.12 -27.52 -26.90
CA LYS A 432 9.48 -28.09 -26.97
C LYS A 432 9.78 -28.86 -28.27
N LYS A 433 8.85 -28.86 -29.23
CA LYS A 433 9.04 -29.36 -30.59
C LYS A 433 9.01 -28.19 -31.55
#